data_AF-A0A966UQP1-F1
#
_entry.id   AF-A0A966UQP1-F1
#
_cell.length_a   1.000
_cell.length_b   1.000
_cell.length_c   1.000
_cell.angle_alpha   90.00
_cell.angle_beta   90.00
_cell.angle_gamma   90.00
#
_symmetry.space_group_name_H-M   'P 1'
#
loop_
_entity.id
_entity.type
_entity.pdbx_description
1 polymer ?
#
loop_
_entity_poly.entity_id
_entity_poly.type
_entity_poly.pdbx_seq_one_letter_code
_entity_poly.pdbx_strand_id
1 'polypeptide(L)' 'MIQVKLTTTNGESKTMPFYSREHVEKFIAYFPAQLPKGYAVCVDAPLVGIHNGWLVGTKTRDY' A
#
# COMPACT_ATOMS: atom_id res chain seq x y z
N MET A 1 14.65 -8.47 5.62
CA MET A 1 13.24 -8.63 5.18
C MET A 1 12.47 -7.44 5.70
N ILE A 2 11.83 -6.68 4.81
CA ILE A 2 11.06 -5.48 5.14
C ILE A 2 9.60 -5.88 5.22
N GLN A 3 8.96 -5.70 6.37
CA GLN A 3 7.53 -5.95 6.50
C GLN A 3 6.76 -4.66 6.23
N VAL A 4 5.85 -4.74 5.26
CA VAL A 4 4.90 -3.68 4.94
C VAL A 4 3.55 -4.10 5.48
N LYS A 5 2.97 -3.30 6.37
CA LYS A 5 1.61 -3.48 6.87
C LYS A 5 0.68 -2.58 6.07
N LEU A 6 -0.39 -3.17 5.57
CA LEU A 6 -1.47 -2.50 4.86
C LEU A 6 -2.71 -2.56 5.75
N THR A 7 -3.33 -1.42 6.01
CA THR A 7 -4.57 -1.35 6.79
C THR A 7 -5.64 -0.63 5.98
N THR A 8 -6.75 -1.31 5.73
CA THR A 8 -7.90 -0.70 5.02
C THR A 8 -8.63 0.27 5.95
N THR A 9 -9.43 1.17 5.38
CA THR A 9 -10.30 2.07 6.14
C THR A 9 -11.31 1.33 7.04
N ASN A 10 -11.57 0.05 6.76
CA ASN A 10 -12.47 -0.78 7.54
C ASN A 10 -11.77 -1.48 8.73
N GLY A 11 -10.48 -1.20 8.95
CA GLY A 11 -9.69 -1.76 10.05
C GLY A 11 -9.04 -3.12 9.74
N GLU A 12 -9.30 -3.70 8.56
CA GLU A 12 -8.65 -4.94 8.14
C GLU A 12 -7.18 -4.68 7.85
N SER A 13 -6.30 -5.54 8.38
CA SER A 13 -4.86 -5.39 8.21
C SER A 13 -4.25 -6.62 7.55
N LYS A 14 -3.35 -6.39 6.60
CA LYS A 14 -2.56 -7.43 5.94
C LYS A 14 -1.09 -7.05 5.94
N THR A 15 -0.24 -8.00 6.31
CA THR A 15 1.22 -7.82 6.25
C THR A 15 1.78 -8.53 5.04
N MET A 16 2.70 -7.86 4.34
CA MET A 16 3.40 -8.41 3.19
C MET A 16 4.91 -8.23 3.34
N PRO A 17 5.70 -9.28 3.15
CA PRO A 17 7.15 -9.16 3.21
C PRO A 17 7.76 -8.75 1.87
N PHE A 18 8.79 -7.92 1.94
CA PHE A 18 9.61 -7.50 0.82
C PHE A 18 11.09 -7.76 1.12
N TYR A 19 11.88 -8.02 0.08
CA TYR A 19 13.30 -8.34 0.22
C TYR A 19 14.21 -7.11 0.09
N SER A 20 13.78 -6.07 -0.63
CA SER A 20 14.53 -4.83 -0.79
C SER A 20 13.60 -3.61 -0.74
N ARG A 21 14.21 -2.45 -0.43
CA ARG A 21 13.53 -1.15 -0.41
C ARG A 21 12.92 -0.80 -1.76
N GLU A 22 13.64 -1.05 -2.85
CA GLU A 22 13.19 -0.77 -4.21
C GLU A 22 11.88 -1.49 -4.55
N HIS A 23 11.70 -2.74 -4.08
CA HIS A 23 10.44 -3.46 -4.30
C HIS A 23 9.27 -2.86 -3.52
N VAL A 24 9.53 -2.29 -2.33
CA VAL A 24 8.51 -1.57 -1.56
C VAL A 24 8.11 -0.29 -2.29
N GLU A 25 9.08 0.48 -2.80
CA GLU A 25 8.82 1.72 -3.55
C GLU A 25 8.05 1.44 -4.84
N LYS A 26 8.43 0.41 -5.60
CA LYS A 26 7.68 -0.07 -6.77
C LYS A 26 6.26 -0.49 -6.42
N PHE A 27 6.09 -1.22 -5.31
CA PHE A 27 4.77 -1.61 -4.84
C PHE A 27 3.90 -0.40 -4.52
N ILE A 28 4.44 0.58 -3.77
CA ILE A 28 3.72 1.79 -3.36
C ILE A 28 3.32 2.65 -4.57
N ALA A 29 4.18 2.73 -5.58
CA ALA A 29 3.87 3.45 -6.82
C ALA A 29 2.78 2.74 -7.65
N TYR A 30 2.76 1.41 -7.66
CA TYR A 30 1.85 0.61 -8.50
C TYR A 30 0.49 0.30 -7.84
N PHE A 31 0.48 0.06 -6.53
CA PHE A 31 -0.70 -0.41 -5.79
C PHE A 31 -1.93 0.51 -5.89
N PRO A 32 -1.81 1.86 -5.87
CA PRO A 32 -2.94 2.76 -6.13
C PRO A 32 -3.71 2.45 -7.42
N ALA A 33 -3.01 2.05 -8.49
CA ALA A 33 -3.64 1.71 -9.76
C ALA A 33 -4.37 0.36 -9.76
N GLN A 34 -4.14 -0.48 -8.74
CA GLN A 34 -4.86 -1.73 -8.53
C GLN A 34 -6.07 -1.57 -7.61
N LEU A 35 -6.06 -0.52 -6.77
CA LEU A 35 -7.14 -0.21 -5.85
C LEU A 35 -8.29 0.50 -6.58
N PRO A 36 -9.56 0.10 -6.37
CA PRO A 36 -10.71 0.80 -6.93
C PRO A 36 -10.72 2.28 -6.54
N LYS A 37 -11.15 3.13 -7.46
CA LYS A 37 -11.27 4.57 -7.19
C LYS A 37 -12.11 4.82 -5.93
N GLY A 38 -11.59 5.66 -5.03
CA GLY A 38 -12.23 6.00 -3.76
C GLY A 38 -11.91 5.06 -2.58
N TYR A 39 -11.17 3.97 -2.81
CA TYR A 39 -10.61 3.17 -1.72
C TYR A 39 -9.31 3.77 -1.21
N ALA A 40 -9.08 3.72 0.10
CA ALA A 40 -7.82 4.13 0.70
C ALA A 40 -7.24 3.00 1.58
N VAL A 41 -5.92 2.86 1.55
CA VAL A 41 -5.18 1.89 2.36
C VAL A 41 -4.02 2.61 3.03
N CYS A 42 -3.93 2.50 4.35
CA CYS A 42 -2.80 2.95 5.14
C CYS A 42 -1.65 1.96 4.97
N VAL A 43 -0.44 2.46 4.78
CA VAL A 43 0.79 1.71 4.55
C VAL A 43 1.80 2.11 5.60
N ASP A 44 2.27 1.11 6.32
CA ASP A 44 3.32 1.23 7.31
C ASP A 44 4.50 0.34 6.93
N ALA A 45 5.65 0.97 6.74
CA ALA A 45 6.90 0.30 6.43
C ALA A 45 8.07 1.03 7.12
N PRO A 46 8.26 0.82 8.43
CA PRO A 46 9.23 1.56 9.24
C PRO A 46 10.67 1.47 8.72
N LEU A 47 11.07 0.32 8.18
CA LEU A 47 12.42 0.08 7.66
C LEU A 47 12.73 0.85 6.37
N VAL A 48 11.72 1.45 5.73
CA VAL A 48 11.89 2.35 4.58
C VAL A 48 11.45 3.79 4.90
N GLY A 49 11.21 4.10 6.17
CA GLY A 49 10.84 5.43 6.65
C GLY A 49 9.40 5.84 6.37
N ILE A 50 8.52 4.89 6.06
CA ILE A 50 7.10 5.16 5.79
C ILE A 50 6.28 4.83 7.04
N HIS A 51 5.66 5.87 7.58
CA HIS A 51 4.80 5.79 8.76
C HIS A 51 3.45 6.41 8.40
N ASN A 52 2.37 5.63 8.49
CA ASN A 52 0.99 6.05 8.20
C ASN A 52 0.80 6.67 6.80
N GLY A 53 1.43 6.10 5.77
CA GLY A 53 1.30 6.57 4.39
C GLY A 53 -0.03 6.14 3.78
N TRP A 54 -0.82 7.07 3.22
CA TRP A 54 -2.10 6.72 2.60
C TRP A 54 -1.96 6.52 1.09
N LEU A 55 -2.38 5.35 0.61
CA LEU A 55 -2.53 5.04 -0.81
C LEU A 55 -3.99 5.10 -1.20
N VAL A 56 -4.32 6.01 -2.11
CA VAL A 56 -5.68 6.21 -2.62
C VAL A 56 -5.80 5.55 -3.98
N GLY A 57 -6.81 4.70 -4.14
CA GLY A 57 -7.06 3.98 -5.37
C GLY A 57 -7.45 4.90 -6.51
N THR A 58 -6.88 4.62 -7.68
CA THR A 58 -7.10 5.36 -8.93
C THR A 58 -7.67 4.49 -10.04
N LYS A 59 -7.90 3.19 -9.79
CA LYS A 59 -8.48 2.28 -10.77
C LYS A 59 -9.91 2.69 -11.07
N THR A 60 -10.11 3.34 -12.21
CA THR A 60 -11.43 3.61 -12.77
C THR A 60 -12.03 2.28 -13.19
N ARG A 61 -13.22 1.95 -12.67
CA ARG A 61 -14.01 0.82 -13.15
C ARG A 61 -14.58 1.26 -14.50
N ASP A 62 -13.94 0.85 -15.59
CA ASP A 62 -14.49 1.03 -16.94
C ASP A 62 -15.76 0.16 -17.00
N TYR A 63 -16.90 0.81 -17.19
CA TYR A 63 -18.24 0.21 -17.28
C TYR A 63 -18.67 0.11 -18.74
#